data_AF-V9DBL4-F1
#
_entry.id   AF-V9DBL4-F1
#
_cell.length_a   1.000
_cell.length_b   1.000
_cell.length_c   1.000
_cell.angle_alpha   90.00
_cell.angle_beta   90.00
_cell.angle_gamma   90.00
#
_symmetry.space_group_name_H-M   'P 1'
#
loop_
_entity.id
_entity.type
_entity.pdbx_description
1 polymer ?
#
loop_
_entity_poly.entity_id
_entity_poly.type
_entity_poly.pdbx_seq_one_letter_code
_entity_poly.pdbx_strand_id
1 'polypeptide(L)'
;MFDSHKPHPLLAQVPLTVSPFLSLPTVVTLPYTFRSVPTSLPPSLVSENGPGKPKYVTSSSGHSAHPDDIINSCKALQEHLKKTVRDAEKAIEDWEQDIKDRDLAEKRRVAPGWLDREEKILEPTKAQAKGENLLDGQPANTISAPAMSPSREGEELDRAFGVLRVK
;
A
#
# COMPACT_ATOMS: atom_id res chain seq x y z
N MET A 1 65.52 -68.32 -0.22
CA MET A 1 64.96 -67.01 -0.58
C MET A 1 64.06 -67.21 -1.78
N PHE A 2 62.75 -67.06 -1.61
CA PHE A 2 61.79 -67.08 -2.73
C PHE A 2 61.85 -65.71 -3.41
N ASP A 3 62.22 -65.70 -4.68
CA ASP A 3 62.36 -64.47 -5.46
C ASP A 3 61.00 -64.07 -6.03
N SER A 4 60.33 -63.08 -5.41
CA SER A 4 58.92 -62.76 -5.71
C SER A 4 58.68 -62.24 -7.12
N HIS A 5 59.74 -61.88 -7.86
CA HIS A 5 59.65 -61.35 -9.22
C HIS A 5 59.92 -62.40 -10.31
N LYS A 6 60.21 -63.67 -9.95
CA LYS A 6 60.39 -64.75 -10.92
C LYS A 6 59.33 -65.83 -10.75
N PRO A 7 58.51 -66.12 -11.80
CA PRO A 7 57.52 -67.18 -11.71
C PRO A 7 58.21 -68.55 -11.59
N HIS A 8 57.66 -69.41 -10.74
CA HIS A 8 58.17 -70.77 -10.54
C HIS A 8 58.06 -71.57 -11.85
N PRO A 9 59.08 -72.36 -12.26
CA PRO A 9 59.10 -73.04 -13.56
C PRO A 9 57.91 -74.01 -13.78
N LEU A 10 57.36 -74.58 -12.70
CA LEU A 10 56.16 -75.42 -12.76
C LEU A 10 54.86 -74.62 -12.99
N LEU A 11 54.79 -73.37 -12.53
CA LEU A 11 53.64 -72.48 -12.77
C LEU A 11 53.62 -71.93 -14.20
N ALA A 12 54.77 -71.91 -14.88
CA ALA A 12 54.85 -71.55 -16.29
C ALA A 12 54.32 -72.64 -17.23
N GLN A 13 54.21 -73.89 -16.76
CA GLN A 13 53.74 -75.04 -17.56
C GLN A 13 52.22 -75.19 -17.54
N VAL A 14 51.53 -74.54 -16.60
CA VAL A 14 50.07 -74.59 -16.49
C VAL A 14 49.49 -73.29 -17.06
N PRO A 15 48.61 -73.33 -18.07
CA PRO A 15 47.94 -72.13 -18.54
C PRO A 15 47.08 -71.57 -17.42
N LEU A 16 47.50 -70.45 -16.82
CA LEU A 16 46.83 -69.80 -15.68
C LEU A 16 45.46 -69.18 -16.04
N THR A 17 44.95 -69.41 -17.24
CA THR A 17 43.82 -68.66 -17.83
C THR A 17 42.89 -69.52 -18.66
N VAL A 18 42.53 -70.73 -18.22
CA VAL A 18 41.39 -71.42 -18.85
C VAL A 18 40.61 -72.27 -17.84
N SER A 19 40.00 -71.64 -16.82
CA SER A 19 38.83 -72.27 -16.21
C SER A 19 37.62 -71.94 -17.09
N PRO A 20 36.93 -72.94 -17.69
CA PRO A 20 35.76 -72.70 -18.53
C PRO A 20 34.56 -72.13 -17.75
N PHE A 21 34.66 -72.07 -16.42
CA PHE A 21 33.65 -71.49 -15.53
C PHE A 21 33.98 -70.07 -15.08
N LEU A 22 35.20 -69.56 -15.36
CA LEU A 22 35.59 -68.20 -15.00
C LEU A 22 35.58 -67.31 -16.25
N SER A 23 34.48 -66.58 -16.40
CA SER A 23 34.39 -65.50 -17.38
C SER A 23 35.08 -64.27 -16.82
N LEU A 24 36.31 -64.01 -17.25
CA LEU A 24 36.97 -62.74 -16.97
C LEU A 24 36.19 -61.62 -17.66
N PRO A 25 35.91 -60.50 -16.99
CA PRO A 25 35.23 -59.38 -17.63
C PRO A 25 36.08 -58.89 -18.81
N THR A 26 35.55 -59.06 -20.03
CA THR A 26 36.19 -58.60 -21.26
C THR A 26 36.18 -57.08 -21.30
N VAL A 27 37.31 -56.46 -21.64
CA VAL A 27 37.40 -55.00 -21.77
C VAL A 27 36.41 -54.54 -22.85
N VAL A 28 35.46 -53.70 -22.44
CA VAL A 28 34.49 -53.10 -23.36
C VAL A 28 35.23 -52.11 -24.26
N THR A 29 35.27 -52.40 -25.55
CA THR A 29 35.78 -51.46 -26.54
C THR A 29 34.67 -50.47 -26.87
N LEU A 30 35.00 -49.19 -26.85
CA LEU A 30 34.04 -48.15 -27.20
C LEU A 30 33.74 -48.24 -28.71
N PRO A 31 32.48 -48.13 -29.13
CA PRO A 31 32.13 -48.18 -30.55
C PRO A 31 32.81 -47.02 -31.30
N TYR A 32 33.01 -47.17 -32.61
CA TYR A 32 33.64 -46.14 -33.45
C TYR A 32 32.86 -44.80 -33.45
N THR A 33 31.58 -44.84 -33.10
CA THR A 33 30.71 -43.66 -32.92
C THR A 33 30.81 -43.03 -31.53
N PHE A 34 31.66 -43.54 -30.65
CA PHE A 34 31.80 -43.00 -29.30
C PHE A 34 32.38 -41.59 -29.37
N ARG A 35 31.53 -40.62 -29.04
CA ARG A 35 31.90 -39.22 -28.92
C ARG A 35 32.13 -38.93 -27.44
N SER A 36 33.40 -38.69 -27.07
CA SER A 36 33.74 -38.21 -25.74
C SER A 36 33.06 -36.86 -25.52
N VAL A 37 32.12 -36.82 -24.58
CA VAL A 37 31.55 -35.57 -24.11
C VAL A 37 32.58 -34.85 -23.24
N PRO A 38 32.71 -33.53 -23.35
CA PRO A 38 33.55 -32.76 -22.44
C PRO A 38 33.09 -33.02 -21.00
N THR A 39 34.02 -33.42 -20.12
CA THR A 39 33.76 -33.53 -18.67
C THR A 39 33.58 -32.16 -18.01
N SER A 40 33.75 -31.08 -18.78
CA SER A 40 33.50 -29.72 -18.34
C SER A 40 32.00 -29.44 -18.38
N LEU A 41 31.46 -29.07 -17.22
CA LEU A 41 30.08 -28.62 -17.09
C LEU A 41 29.84 -27.46 -18.07
N PRO A 42 28.67 -27.40 -18.73
CA PRO A 42 28.32 -26.25 -19.54
C PRO A 42 28.44 -24.97 -18.69
N PRO A 43 28.89 -23.84 -19.29
CA PRO A 43 29.06 -22.59 -18.56
C PRO A 43 27.74 -22.22 -17.86
N SER A 44 27.81 -21.85 -16.58
CA SER A 44 26.60 -21.52 -15.81
C SER A 44 25.89 -20.33 -16.46
N LEU A 45 24.59 -20.49 -16.73
CA LEU A 45 23.70 -19.43 -17.23
C LEU A 45 23.62 -18.22 -16.31
N VAL A 46 24.14 -18.34 -15.09
CA VAL A 46 24.37 -17.23 -14.18
C VAL A 46 25.57 -16.45 -14.70
N SER A 47 25.30 -15.56 -15.66
CA SER A 47 26.26 -14.57 -16.13
C SER A 47 26.86 -13.86 -14.92
N GLU A 48 28.19 -13.85 -14.79
CA GLU A 48 28.94 -13.11 -13.77
C GLU A 48 28.61 -11.62 -13.86
N ASN A 49 27.51 -11.21 -13.24
CA ASN A 49 27.16 -9.80 -13.09
C ASN A 49 27.94 -9.22 -11.91
N GLY A 50 29.25 -9.07 -12.10
CA GLY A 50 30.17 -8.37 -11.19
C GLY A 50 30.48 -9.08 -9.86
N PRO A 51 31.38 -8.50 -9.04
CA PRO A 51 31.70 -9.02 -7.71
C PRO A 51 30.50 -8.79 -6.77
N GLY A 52 29.57 -9.73 -6.70
CA GLY A 52 28.34 -9.59 -5.91
C GLY A 52 27.39 -10.78 -6.03
N LYS A 53 26.18 -10.63 -5.45
CA LYS A 53 25.15 -11.68 -5.49
C LYS A 53 24.68 -11.94 -6.94
N PRO A 54 24.48 -13.21 -7.34
CA PRO A 54 24.16 -13.56 -8.72
C PRO A 54 22.77 -13.03 -9.14
N LYS A 55 22.73 -12.22 -10.19
CA LYS A 55 21.48 -11.67 -10.73
C LYS A 55 20.92 -12.61 -11.79
N TYR A 56 19.97 -13.45 -11.39
CA TYR A 56 19.39 -14.46 -12.28
C TYR A 56 17.91 -14.22 -12.60
N VAL A 57 17.26 -13.24 -11.95
CA VAL A 57 15.92 -12.82 -12.35
C VAL A 57 16.07 -11.79 -13.45
N THR A 58 15.63 -12.13 -14.66
CA THR A 58 15.65 -11.23 -15.82
C THR A 58 14.23 -10.81 -16.17
N SER A 59 14.02 -9.51 -16.32
CA SER A 59 12.78 -8.93 -16.85
C SER A 59 12.85 -8.87 -18.37
N SER A 60 11.70 -8.95 -19.05
CA SER A 60 11.59 -8.71 -20.49
C SER A 60 12.08 -7.33 -20.92
N SER A 61 12.11 -6.37 -19.99
CA SER A 61 12.68 -5.03 -20.17
C SER A 61 14.22 -4.98 -20.12
N GLY A 62 14.90 -6.11 -19.93
CA GLY A 62 16.37 -6.19 -19.88
C GLY A 62 16.99 -5.86 -18.53
N HIS A 63 16.17 -5.67 -17.48
CA HIS A 63 16.67 -5.51 -16.11
C HIS A 63 16.92 -6.87 -15.45
N SER A 64 18.14 -7.09 -14.98
CA SER A 64 18.53 -8.29 -14.23
C SER A 64 18.82 -7.93 -12.78
N ALA A 65 18.18 -8.62 -11.84
CA ALA A 65 18.31 -8.36 -10.40
C ALA A 65 18.46 -9.66 -9.59
N HIS A 66 18.97 -9.53 -8.37
CA HIS A 66 18.89 -10.61 -7.38
C HIS A 66 17.50 -10.57 -6.71
N PRO A 67 16.89 -11.73 -6.37
CA PRO A 67 15.58 -11.75 -5.72
C PRO A 67 15.52 -10.92 -4.42
N ASP A 68 16.58 -10.93 -3.60
CA ASP A 68 16.64 -10.08 -2.40
C ASP A 68 16.45 -8.59 -2.73
N ASP A 69 17.07 -8.10 -3.81
CA ASP A 69 16.99 -6.70 -4.21
C ASP A 69 15.56 -6.35 -4.66
N ILE A 70 14.90 -7.28 -5.34
CA ILE A 70 13.49 -7.14 -5.74
C ILE A 70 12.60 -7.07 -4.50
N ILE A 71 12.78 -7.98 -3.55
CA ILE A 71 12.01 -7.99 -2.29
C ILE A 71 12.21 -6.69 -1.52
N ASN A 72 13.45 -6.21 -1.44
CA ASN A 72 13.77 -4.94 -0.79
C ASN A 72 13.10 -3.76 -1.49
N SER A 73 13.09 -3.73 -2.82
CA SER A 73 12.41 -2.68 -3.59
C SER A 73 10.89 -2.69 -3.34
N CYS A 74 10.27 -3.87 -3.29
CA CYS A 74 8.84 -4.02 -3.00
C CYS A 74 8.51 -3.56 -1.57
N LYS A 75 9.35 -3.91 -0.59
CA LYS A 75 9.19 -3.46 0.81
C LYS A 75 9.33 -1.95 0.95
N ALA A 76 10.35 -1.36 0.30
CA ALA A 76 10.55 0.09 0.29
C ALA A 76 9.35 0.83 -0.34
N LEU A 77 8.82 0.30 -1.46
CA LEU A 77 7.62 0.84 -2.09
C LEU A 77 6.41 0.76 -1.16
N GLN A 78 6.22 -0.38 -0.49
CA GLN A 78 5.12 -0.56 0.46
C GLN A 78 5.21 0.43 1.63
N GLU A 79 6.41 0.64 2.18
CA GLU A 79 6.64 1.61 3.25
C GLU A 79 6.34 3.04 2.78
N HIS A 80 6.80 3.40 1.58
CA HIS A 80 6.52 4.69 0.98
C HIS A 80 5.01 4.92 0.80
N LEU A 81 4.27 3.96 0.25
CA LEU A 81 2.82 4.08 0.09
C LEU A 81 2.10 4.23 1.43
N LYS A 82 2.52 3.47 2.46
CA LYS A 82 1.97 3.63 3.81
C LYS A 82 2.26 5.01 4.38
N LYS A 83 3.46 5.55 4.14
CA LYS A 83 3.81 6.91 4.56
C LYS A 83 2.93 7.94 3.86
N THR A 84 2.78 7.86 2.53
CA THR A 84 1.96 8.81 1.78
C THR A 84 0.49 8.79 2.20
N VAL A 85 -0.05 7.62 2.54
CA VAL A 85 -1.42 7.50 3.07
C VAL A 85 -1.54 8.20 4.42
N ARG A 86 -0.63 7.94 5.37
CA ARG A 86 -0.65 8.60 6.68
C ARG A 86 -0.48 10.12 6.59
N ASP A 87 0.41 10.57 5.71
CA ASP A 87 0.65 12.01 5.50
C ASP A 87 -0.61 12.67 4.92
N ALA A 88 -1.33 11.99 4.03
CA ALA A 88 -2.61 12.48 3.49
C ALA A 88 -3.73 12.49 4.53
N GLU A 89 -3.87 11.43 5.33
CA GLU A 89 -4.84 11.36 6.44
C GLU A 89 -4.61 12.51 7.43
N LYS A 90 -3.35 12.72 7.83
CA LYS A 90 -2.98 13.84 8.70
C LYS A 90 -3.31 15.20 8.08
N ALA A 91 -3.02 15.39 6.79
CA ALA A 91 -3.32 16.64 6.11
C ALA A 91 -4.83 16.94 6.07
N ILE A 92 -5.67 15.91 5.99
CA ILE A 92 -7.14 16.05 6.07
C ILE A 92 -7.56 16.44 7.50
N GLU A 93 -7.02 15.77 8.52
CA GLU A 93 -7.31 16.08 9.93
C GLU A 93 -6.90 17.53 10.27
N ASP A 94 -5.70 17.94 9.87
CA ASP A 94 -5.19 19.30 10.07
C ASP A 94 -6.09 20.34 9.36
N TRP A 95 -6.55 20.04 8.13
CA TRP A 95 -7.47 20.90 7.39
C TRP A 95 -8.85 21.01 8.05
N GLU A 96 -9.39 19.90 8.56
CA GLU A 96 -10.66 19.91 9.29
C GLU A 96 -10.57 20.71 10.61
N GLN A 97 -9.46 20.59 11.33
CA GLN A 97 -9.19 21.37 12.54
C GLN A 97 -9.13 22.86 12.21
N ASP A 98 -8.40 23.24 11.15
CA ASP A 98 -8.30 24.64 10.73
C ASP A 98 -9.66 25.24 10.31
N ILE A 99 -10.54 24.44 9.68
CA ILE A 99 -11.94 24.87 9.43
C ILE A 99 -12.67 25.12 10.74
N LYS A 100 -12.61 24.17 11.68
CA LYS A 100 -13.29 24.28 12.98
C LYS A 100 -12.79 25.50 13.75
N ASP A 101 -11.49 25.74 13.74
CA ASP A 101 -10.87 26.87 14.43
C ASP A 101 -11.26 28.22 13.82
N ARG A 102 -11.28 28.32 12.48
CA ARG A 102 -11.77 29.53 11.79
C ARG A 102 -13.25 29.78 12.06
N ASP A 103 -14.11 28.77 11.94
CA ASP A 103 -15.53 28.89 12.24
C ASP A 103 -15.78 29.30 13.69
N LEU A 104 -15.00 28.75 14.61
CA LEU A 104 -15.07 29.08 16.02
C LEU A 104 -14.60 30.52 16.27
N ALA A 105 -13.51 30.95 15.64
CA ALA A 105 -13.03 32.33 15.71
C ALA A 105 -14.06 33.32 15.15
N GLU A 106 -14.71 32.99 14.03
CA GLU A 106 -15.80 33.80 13.47
C GLU A 106 -16.99 33.88 14.43
N LYS A 107 -17.40 32.76 15.04
CA LYS A 107 -18.46 32.74 16.06
C LYS A 107 -18.09 33.56 17.29
N ARG A 108 -16.85 33.46 17.77
CA ARG A 108 -16.32 34.28 18.88
C ARG A 108 -16.29 35.77 18.51
N ARG A 109 -16.00 36.10 17.25
CA ARG A 109 -16.03 37.48 16.74
C ARG A 109 -17.46 38.04 16.70
N VAL A 110 -18.42 37.25 16.22
CA VAL A 110 -19.82 37.67 16.09
C VAL A 110 -20.50 37.82 17.44
N ALA A 111 -20.22 36.90 18.37
CA ALA A 111 -20.84 36.89 19.69
C ALA A 111 -19.77 36.71 20.79
N PRO A 112 -19.02 37.77 21.11
CA PRO A 112 -17.99 37.71 22.14
C PRO A 112 -18.61 37.36 23.50
N GLY A 113 -18.12 36.29 24.13
CA GLY A 113 -18.57 35.84 25.46
C GLY A 113 -19.93 35.14 25.49
N TRP A 114 -20.65 35.01 24.38
CA TRP A 114 -21.91 34.23 24.30
C TRP A 114 -21.66 32.72 24.18
N LEU A 115 -20.58 32.32 23.49
CA LEU A 115 -20.26 30.91 23.26
C LEU A 115 -19.58 30.25 24.48
N ASP A 116 -18.83 31.03 25.26
CA ASP A 116 -17.97 30.54 26.34
C ASP A 116 -18.62 30.69 27.74
N ARG A 117 -19.78 31.33 27.85
CA ARG A 117 -20.51 31.51 29.12
C ARG A 117 -21.76 30.63 29.16
N GLU A 118 -22.00 30.01 30.31
CA GLU A 118 -23.19 29.17 30.54
C GLU A 118 -24.47 29.98 30.74
N GLU A 119 -24.33 31.27 31.08
CA GLU A 119 -25.43 32.21 31.29
C GLU A 119 -26.01 32.69 29.95
N LYS A 120 -27.11 32.09 29.52
CA LYS A 120 -27.86 32.50 28.33
C LYS A 120 -28.98 33.48 28.71
N ILE A 121 -29.29 34.43 27.82
CA ILE A 121 -30.46 35.30 27.99
C ILE A 121 -31.71 34.41 28.10
N LEU A 122 -32.55 34.69 29.09
CA LEU A 122 -33.81 34.00 29.28
C LEU A 122 -34.72 34.28 28.09
N GLU A 123 -35.10 33.23 27.36
CA GLU A 123 -36.13 33.33 26.34
C GLU A 123 -37.51 33.36 27.00
N PRO A 124 -38.42 34.25 26.57
CA PRO A 124 -39.78 34.24 27.06
C PRO A 124 -40.47 32.94 26.65
N THR A 125 -40.74 32.07 27.62
CA THR A 125 -41.66 30.96 27.39
C THR A 125 -43.07 31.54 27.31
N LYS A 126 -43.79 31.27 26.21
CA LYS A 126 -45.24 31.52 26.19
C LYS A 126 -45.84 30.64 27.27
N ALA A 127 -46.28 31.24 28.37
CA ALA A 127 -47.21 30.58 29.27
C ALA A 127 -48.36 30.05 28.41
N GLN A 128 -48.65 28.75 28.46
CA GLN A 128 -49.87 28.22 27.86
C GLN A 128 -51.03 28.97 28.51
N ALA A 129 -51.62 29.90 27.75
CA ALA A 129 -52.79 30.63 28.16
C ALA A 129 -53.96 29.63 28.28
N LYS A 130 -54.20 29.12 29.48
CA LYS A 130 -55.57 28.90 29.93
C LYS A 130 -56.16 30.30 30.05
N GLY A 131 -56.94 30.66 29.04
CA GLY A 131 -57.47 32.00 28.87
C GLY A 131 -58.30 32.43 30.07
N GLU A 132 -57.92 33.57 30.64
CA GLU A 132 -58.84 34.55 31.17
C GLU A 132 -58.26 35.92 30.82
N ASN A 133 -58.79 36.53 29.75
CA ASN A 133 -58.40 37.85 29.27
C ASN A 133 -58.86 38.91 30.28
N LEU A 134 -57.94 39.44 31.08
CA LEU A 134 -58.23 40.50 32.06
C LEU A 134 -58.06 41.93 31.49
N LEU A 135 -57.60 42.09 30.23
CA LEU A 135 -57.26 43.40 29.66
C LEU A 135 -58.03 43.82 28.39
N ASP A 136 -59.06 43.10 27.97
CA ASP A 136 -59.93 43.51 26.85
C ASP A 136 -61.04 44.47 27.31
N GLY A 137 -60.64 45.61 27.88
CA GLY A 137 -61.55 46.56 28.51
C GLY A 137 -61.14 48.02 28.39
N GLN A 138 -60.56 48.46 27.26
CA GLN A 138 -60.40 49.90 27.00
C GLN A 138 -60.41 50.22 25.50
N PRO A 139 -61.29 51.11 25.00
CA PRO A 139 -61.23 51.61 23.64
C PRO A 139 -60.46 52.93 23.57
N ALA A 140 -59.36 53.01 22.80
CA ALA A 140 -58.96 54.21 22.06
C ALA A 140 -57.64 54.04 21.28
N ASN A 141 -57.68 54.61 20.07
CA ASN A 141 -56.57 55.04 19.21
C ASN A 141 -55.74 53.99 18.47
N THR A 142 -56.14 53.76 17.22
CA THR A 142 -55.27 53.35 16.12
C THR A 142 -54.18 54.41 15.89
N ILE A 143 -52.99 54.16 16.41
CA ILE A 143 -51.75 54.78 15.90
C ILE A 143 -51.12 53.76 14.96
N SER A 144 -51.20 54.06 13.66
CA SER A 144 -50.56 53.28 12.60
C SER A 144 -49.05 53.43 12.69
N ALA A 145 -48.34 52.36 13.08
CA ALA A 145 -46.89 52.26 12.87
C ALA A 145 -46.60 51.92 11.40
N PRO A 146 -45.54 52.46 10.78
CA PRO A 146 -45.22 52.16 9.39
C PRO A 146 -44.72 50.72 9.29
N ALA A 147 -45.42 49.90 8.50
CA ALA A 147 -44.95 48.59 8.11
C ALA A 147 -43.65 48.76 7.30
N MET A 148 -42.53 48.27 7.84
CA MET A 148 -41.33 48.05 7.02
C MET A 148 -41.70 47.09 5.89
N SER A 149 -41.52 47.56 4.66
CA SER A 149 -41.63 46.73 3.46
C SER A 149 -40.75 45.48 3.61
N PRO A 150 -41.23 44.27 3.25
CA PRO A 150 -40.38 43.09 3.22
C PRO A 150 -39.22 43.34 2.24
N SER A 151 -38.00 43.33 2.76
CA SER A 151 -36.79 43.61 2.00
C SER A 151 -36.68 42.68 0.80
N ARG A 152 -36.45 43.29 -0.36
CA ARG A 152 -36.25 42.70 -1.70
C ARG A 152 -35.03 41.77 -1.82
N GLU A 153 -34.31 41.60 -0.72
CA GLU A 153 -33.02 40.92 -0.61
C GLU A 153 -33.14 39.41 -0.86
N GLY A 154 -34.24 38.78 -0.43
CA GLY A 154 -34.50 37.36 -0.71
C GLY A 154 -34.74 37.05 -2.18
N GLU A 155 -35.36 37.97 -2.93
CA GLU A 155 -35.64 37.82 -4.37
C GLU A 155 -34.37 37.98 -5.22
N GLU A 156 -33.42 38.79 -4.76
CA GLU A 156 -32.12 38.95 -5.41
C GLU A 156 -31.24 37.70 -5.24
N LEU A 157 -31.30 37.03 -4.08
CA LEU A 157 -30.61 35.77 -3.84
C LEU A 157 -31.20 34.64 -4.70
N ASP A 158 -32.52 34.53 -4.78
CA ASP A 158 -33.16 33.49 -5.61
C ASP A 158 -32.88 33.68 -7.11
N ARG A 159 -32.75 34.93 -7.57
CA ARG A 159 -32.35 35.25 -8.96
C ARG A 159 -30.89 34.92 -9.26
N ALA A 160 -29.99 35.10 -8.29
CA ALA A 160 -28.56 34.79 -8.43
C ALA A 160 -28.28 33.28 -8.39
N PHE A 161 -28.99 32.54 -7.54
CA PHE A 161 -28.73 31.11 -7.30
C PHE A 161 -29.70 30.16 -8.01
N GLY A 162 -30.89 30.61 -8.43
CA GLY A 162 -31.90 29.79 -9.11
C GLY A 162 -31.48 29.28 -10.49
N VAL A 163 -30.41 29.83 -11.08
CA VAL A 163 -29.87 29.38 -12.38
C VAL A 163 -28.84 28.24 -12.24
N LEU A 164 -28.39 27.91 -11.02
CA LEU A 164 -27.40 26.85 -10.79
C LEU A 164 -28.08 25.46 -10.76
N ARG A 165 -28.46 24.94 -11.93
CA ARG A 165 -28.79 23.52 -12.06
C ARG A 165 -27.49 22.71 -11.96
N VAL A 166 -27.22 22.19 -10.76
CA VAL A 166 -26.22 21.14 -10.55
C VAL A 166 -26.65 19.93 -11.36
N LYS A 167 -25.79 19.49 -12.29
CA LYS A 167 -25.95 18.28 -13.09
C LYS A 167 -24.99 17.22 -12.60
#